data_AF-A0A9P0LIV9-F1
#
_entry.id   AF-A0A9P0LIV9-F1
#
_cell.length_a   1.000
_cell.length_b   1.000
_cell.length_c   1.000
_cell.angle_alpha   90.00
_cell.angle_beta   90.00
_cell.angle_gamma   90.00
#
_symmetry.space_group_name_H-M   'P 1'
#
loop_
_entity.id
_entity.type
_entity.pdbx_description
1 polymer ?
#
loop_
_entity_poly.entity_id
_entity_poly.type
_entity_poly.pdbx_seq_one_letter_code
_entity_poly.pdbx_strand_id
1 'polypeptide(L)'
;MDQIPPPKEVKILETAEDIQERRQEVLSRYDNFKADARAKREKLEDSRRFQYFKRDADELESWILEKLQSASDENYKDPTNLQAKIQKHQAFEAEVAAHSNAILAEKGMKLQQALVLVQFIRHCDEVMFWINEKSAFLSTEEFGHDLEHVEVLQRKFDEFQKDMASQEYRVVEVNDLADKLLQDGHPERDQIVRRKEERFNRDSDETVAWIAEKDVVLSSDDYGRDLASVQALQRKHEGVERDLAALEDKVATLGKEADRLCAIHGDHADVIQAKRAEIEAYWQSLTAKAKERKEKLEESYSLHRFLSDYRDLVSWINDMKAIISADELAKDVAGAEALLERHQEHRGEIDAREDSFAAVAEAGNSLLERDHYASDEVKEKLAMLENDKKSLIGECGYIYLKIIHSCLYTKALTHV
;
A
#
# COMPACT_ATOMS: atom_id res chain seq x y z
N MET A 1 -66.25 -2.70 7.35
CA MET A 1 -66.25 -3.79 8.33
C MET A 1 -64.82 -4.23 8.48
N ASP A 2 -64.04 -3.52 9.29
CA ASP A 2 -62.66 -3.92 9.60
C ASP A 2 -62.70 -4.89 10.78
N GLN A 3 -62.14 -6.07 10.54
CA GLN A 3 -62.11 -7.17 11.50
C GLN A 3 -61.28 -6.79 12.72
N ILE A 4 -61.91 -6.83 13.89
CA ILE A 4 -61.23 -6.75 15.19
C ILE A 4 -60.26 -7.94 15.26
N PRO A 5 -58.94 -7.72 15.42
CA PRO A 5 -58.00 -8.83 15.52
C PRO A 5 -58.31 -9.65 16.78
N PRO A 6 -58.20 -10.99 16.71
CA PRO A 6 -58.54 -11.85 17.84
C PRO A 6 -57.68 -11.51 19.07
N PRO A 7 -58.23 -11.61 20.29
CA PRO A 7 -57.48 -11.37 21.50
C PRO A 7 -56.27 -12.32 21.54
N LYS A 8 -55.06 -11.76 21.61
CA LYS A 8 -53.83 -12.52 21.74
C LYS A 8 -53.88 -13.32 23.05
N GLU A 9 -53.76 -14.64 22.96
CA GLU A 9 -53.64 -15.53 24.13
C GLU A 9 -52.52 -15.04 25.05
N VAL A 10 -52.87 -14.84 26.32
CA VAL A 10 -51.91 -14.46 27.36
C VAL A 10 -51.14 -15.71 27.74
N LYS A 11 -49.91 -15.87 27.23
CA LYS A 11 -48.98 -16.91 27.70
C LYS A 11 -48.80 -16.79 29.22
N ILE A 12 -48.99 -17.90 29.94
CA ILE A 12 -48.66 -18.02 31.36
C ILE A 12 -47.13 -17.98 31.45
N LEU A 13 -46.59 -17.02 32.20
CA LEU A 13 -45.15 -16.85 32.40
C LEU A 13 -44.73 -17.80 33.53
N GLU A 14 -44.09 -18.92 33.20
CA GLU A 14 -43.77 -19.99 34.16
C GLU A 14 -42.30 -19.96 34.62
N THR A 15 -41.42 -19.31 33.84
CA THR A 15 -39.99 -19.23 34.13
C THR A 15 -39.47 -17.80 34.24
N ALA A 16 -38.31 -17.61 34.86
CA ALA A 16 -37.64 -16.31 34.95
C ALA A 16 -37.25 -15.76 33.56
N GLU A 17 -36.95 -16.64 32.61
CA GLU A 17 -36.65 -16.29 31.21
C GLU A 17 -37.90 -15.75 30.49
N ASP A 18 -39.08 -16.36 30.69
CA ASP A 18 -40.34 -15.87 30.11
C ASP A 18 -40.67 -14.44 30.58
N ILE A 19 -40.44 -14.16 31.87
CA ILE A 19 -40.65 -12.83 32.47
C ILE A 19 -39.65 -11.82 31.87
N GLN A 20 -38.40 -12.23 31.66
CA GLN A 20 -37.36 -11.37 31.12
C GLN A 20 -37.56 -11.07 29.63
N GLU A 21 -37.96 -12.06 28.83
CA GLU A 21 -38.32 -11.88 27.42
C GLU A 21 -39.52 -10.94 27.29
N ARG A 22 -40.56 -11.13 28.12
CA ARG A 22 -41.74 -10.27 28.10
C ARG A 22 -41.43 -8.84 28.52
N ARG A 23 -40.55 -8.64 29.51
CA ARG A 23 -40.04 -7.32 29.89
C ARG A 23 -39.28 -6.66 28.75
N GLN A 24 -38.41 -7.40 28.05
CA GLN A 24 -37.63 -6.87 26.95
C GLN A 24 -38.52 -6.47 25.75
N GLU A 25 -39.55 -7.26 25.46
CA GLU A 25 -40.54 -6.94 24.43
C GLU A 25 -41.31 -5.64 24.78
N VAL A 26 -41.69 -5.46 26.04
CA VAL A 26 -42.37 -4.24 26.51
C VAL A 26 -41.44 -3.03 26.42
N LEU A 27 -40.17 -3.17 26.81
CA LEU A 27 -39.18 -2.09 26.72
C LEU A 27 -38.91 -1.68 25.26
N SER A 28 -38.69 -2.66 24.38
CA SER A 28 -38.50 -2.42 22.94
C SER A 28 -39.71 -1.72 22.30
N ARG A 29 -40.94 -2.17 22.62
CA ARG A 29 -42.17 -1.50 22.16
C ARG A 29 -42.31 -0.09 22.69
N TYR A 30 -41.92 0.15 23.95
CA TYR A 30 -41.96 1.47 24.56
C TYR A 30 -40.92 2.42 23.96
N ASP A 31 -39.73 1.92 23.60
CA ASP A 31 -38.70 2.72 22.92
C ASP A 31 -39.10 3.09 21.49
N ASN A 32 -39.69 2.15 20.73
CA ASN A 32 -40.26 2.44 19.42
C ASN A 32 -41.41 3.46 19.52
N PHE A 33 -42.31 3.30 20.50
CA PHE A 33 -43.37 4.27 20.76
C PHE A 33 -42.83 5.68 21.09
N LYS A 34 -41.74 5.78 21.88
CA LYS A 34 -41.07 7.07 22.16
C LYS A 34 -40.38 7.66 20.92
N ALA A 35 -39.84 6.83 20.03
CA ALA A 35 -39.26 7.28 18.76
C ALA A 35 -40.36 7.83 17.84
N ASP A 36 -41.46 7.09 17.67
CA ASP A 36 -42.61 7.51 16.85
C ASP A 36 -43.26 8.79 17.40
N ALA A 37 -43.40 8.91 18.73
CA ALA A 37 -43.92 10.11 19.36
C ALA A 37 -43.01 11.34 19.14
N ARG A 38 -41.68 11.17 19.18
CA ARG A 38 -40.72 12.24 18.85
C ARG A 38 -40.79 12.65 17.38
N ALA A 39 -40.78 11.68 16.46
CA ALA A 39 -40.91 11.94 15.04
C ALA A 39 -42.26 12.62 14.69
N LYS A 40 -43.35 12.24 15.36
CA LYS A 40 -44.65 12.90 15.21
C LYS A 40 -44.62 14.33 15.74
N ARG A 41 -43.95 14.58 16.87
CA ARG A 41 -43.77 15.92 17.43
C ARG A 41 -42.95 16.82 16.50
N GLU A 42 -41.84 16.34 15.95
CA GLU A 42 -41.03 17.08 14.98
C GLU A 42 -41.86 17.46 13.74
N LYS A 43 -42.59 16.50 13.17
CA LYS A 43 -43.50 16.77 12.03
C LYS A 43 -44.59 17.80 12.37
N LEU A 44 -45.09 17.81 13.61
CA LEU A 44 -46.06 18.81 14.07
C LEU A 44 -45.42 20.18 14.29
N GLU A 45 -44.19 20.24 14.79
CA GLU A 45 -43.42 21.48 14.94
C GLU A 45 -43.05 22.08 13.57
N ASP A 46 -42.65 21.26 12.60
CA ASP A 46 -42.41 21.68 11.22
C ASP A 46 -43.69 22.18 10.53
N SER A 47 -44.80 21.45 10.70
CA SER A 47 -46.10 21.88 10.21
C SER A 47 -46.53 23.20 10.85
N ARG A 48 -46.31 23.39 12.15
CA ARG A 48 -46.58 24.63 12.87
C ARG A 48 -45.72 25.79 12.36
N ARG A 49 -44.42 25.56 12.13
CA ARG A 49 -43.51 26.56 11.54
C ARG A 49 -43.96 26.98 10.14
N PHE A 50 -44.37 26.03 9.32
CA PHE A 50 -44.93 26.31 8.00
C PHE A 50 -46.23 27.12 8.08
N GLN A 51 -47.14 26.80 9.00
CA GLN A 51 -48.38 27.54 9.18
C GLN A 51 -48.14 28.97 9.69
N TYR A 52 -47.17 29.18 10.59
CA TYR A 52 -46.76 30.54 10.98
C TYR A 52 -46.19 31.31 9.80
N PHE A 53 -45.26 30.70 9.05
CA PHE A 53 -44.70 31.32 7.85
C PHE A 53 -45.79 31.72 6.85
N LYS A 54 -46.75 30.83 6.58
CA LYS A 54 -47.84 31.10 5.66
C LYS A 54 -48.73 32.25 6.14
N ARG A 55 -49.15 32.22 7.42
CA ARG A 55 -49.94 33.31 8.01
C ARG A 55 -49.20 34.64 7.93
N ASP A 56 -47.92 34.68 8.30
CA ASP A 56 -47.12 35.90 8.29
C ASP A 56 -46.93 36.42 6.85
N ALA A 57 -46.85 35.52 5.85
CA ALA A 57 -46.83 35.89 4.44
C ALA A 57 -48.18 36.47 3.96
N ASP A 58 -49.30 35.85 4.34
CA ASP A 58 -50.65 36.31 3.99
C ASP A 58 -50.97 37.67 4.68
N GLU A 59 -50.49 37.88 5.91
CA GLU A 59 -50.56 39.16 6.64
C GLU A 59 -49.73 40.24 5.95
N LEU A 60 -48.51 39.90 5.52
CA LEU A 60 -47.65 40.81 4.76
C LEU A 60 -48.26 41.18 3.42
N GLU A 61 -48.85 40.22 2.69
CA GLU A 61 -49.55 40.47 1.43
C GLU A 61 -50.74 41.42 1.63
N SER A 62 -51.58 41.14 2.65
CA SER A 62 -52.71 42.00 3.01
C SER A 62 -52.26 43.41 3.38
N TRP A 63 -51.16 43.52 4.13
CA TRP A 63 -50.57 44.80 4.50
C TRP A 63 -50.04 45.56 3.28
N ILE A 64 -49.35 44.89 2.35
CA ILE A 64 -48.88 45.47 1.09
C ILE A 64 -50.06 46.04 0.29
N LEU A 65 -51.15 45.28 0.18
CA LEU A 65 -52.36 45.71 -0.53
C LEU A 65 -52.99 46.95 0.15
N GLU A 66 -53.09 46.96 1.48
CA GLU A 66 -53.59 48.11 2.25
C GLU A 66 -52.72 49.36 2.06
N LYS A 67 -51.39 49.20 2.03
CA LYS A 67 -50.45 50.32 1.83
C LYS A 67 -50.41 50.79 0.39
N LEU A 68 -50.55 49.91 -0.60
CA LEU A 68 -50.76 50.30 -2.00
C LEU A 68 -52.02 51.14 -2.14
N GLN A 69 -53.11 50.74 -1.48
CA GLN A 69 -54.36 51.50 -1.50
C GLN A 69 -54.21 52.86 -0.81
N SER A 70 -53.53 52.91 0.33
CA SER A 70 -53.22 54.17 1.05
C SER A 70 -52.31 55.10 0.24
N ALA A 71 -51.35 54.54 -0.51
CA ALA A 71 -50.46 55.29 -1.39
C ALA A 71 -51.19 55.83 -2.64
N SER A 72 -52.26 55.17 -3.06
CA SER A 72 -53.11 55.59 -4.19
C SER A 72 -54.21 56.59 -3.80
N ASP A 73 -54.43 56.85 -2.51
CA ASP A 73 -55.43 57.79 -2.00
C ASP A 73 -55.04 59.24 -2.32
N GLU A 74 -55.92 59.99 -2.99
CA GLU A 74 -55.66 61.36 -3.42
C GLU A 74 -55.45 62.35 -2.26
N ASN A 75 -55.92 62.03 -1.05
CA ASN A 75 -55.62 62.82 0.16
C ASN A 75 -54.13 62.77 0.57
N TYR A 76 -53.33 61.86 -0.01
CA TYR A 76 -51.89 61.80 0.21
C TYR A 76 -51.13 62.98 -0.42
N LYS A 77 -51.80 63.79 -1.25
CA LYS A 77 -51.29 64.97 -1.99
C LYS A 77 -51.15 66.26 -1.14
N ASP A 78 -51.47 66.26 0.16
CA ASP A 78 -51.25 67.44 1.03
C ASP A 78 -49.73 67.72 1.20
N PRO A 79 -49.24 68.88 0.72
CA PRO A 79 -47.80 69.18 0.62
C PRO A 79 -47.14 69.58 1.95
N THR A 80 -47.89 69.72 3.04
CA THR A 80 -47.38 70.32 4.30
C THR A 80 -46.50 69.38 5.13
N ASN A 81 -46.38 68.10 4.75
CA ASN A 81 -45.59 67.08 5.46
C ASN A 81 -44.65 66.26 4.56
N LEU A 82 -44.32 66.78 3.37
CA LEU A 82 -43.60 66.03 2.33
C LEU A 82 -42.21 65.54 2.77
N GLN A 83 -41.45 66.37 3.50
CA GLN A 83 -40.09 66.04 3.95
C GLN A 83 -40.06 64.86 4.93
N ALA A 84 -40.96 64.85 5.91
CA ALA A 84 -41.07 63.77 6.90
C ALA A 84 -41.61 62.48 6.27
N LYS A 85 -42.47 62.59 5.25
CA LYS A 85 -42.95 61.45 4.45
C LYS A 85 -41.82 60.84 3.61
N ILE A 86 -40.98 61.66 2.98
CA ILE A 86 -39.82 61.19 2.19
C ILE A 86 -38.81 60.47 3.09
N GLN A 87 -38.49 61.01 4.28
CA GLN A 87 -37.58 60.35 5.22
C GLN A 87 -38.12 59.01 5.72
N LYS A 88 -39.43 58.91 6.03
CA LYS A 88 -40.05 57.64 6.43
C LYS A 88 -40.07 56.63 5.28
N HIS A 89 -40.28 57.07 4.04
CA HIS A 89 -40.25 56.19 2.87
C HIS A 89 -38.83 55.68 2.60
N GLN A 90 -37.80 56.54 2.68
CA GLN A 90 -36.40 56.14 2.54
C GLN A 90 -35.94 55.18 3.64
N ALA A 91 -36.38 55.39 4.89
CA ALA A 91 -36.11 54.45 5.99
C ALA A 91 -36.78 53.09 5.74
N PHE A 92 -38.03 53.10 5.25
CA PHE A 92 -38.77 51.89 4.88
C PHE A 92 -38.13 51.15 3.71
N GLU A 93 -37.71 51.85 2.65
CA GLU A 93 -36.97 51.27 1.52
C GLU A 93 -35.65 50.63 1.97
N ALA A 94 -34.94 51.26 2.91
CA ALA A 94 -33.71 50.70 3.47
C ALA A 94 -33.95 49.44 4.31
N GLU A 95 -35.01 49.40 5.12
CA GLU A 95 -35.39 48.22 5.91
C GLU A 95 -35.85 47.05 5.01
N VAL A 96 -36.67 47.34 4.00
CA VAL A 96 -37.13 46.34 3.02
C VAL A 96 -35.96 45.79 2.20
N ALA A 97 -35.03 46.64 1.77
CA ALA A 97 -33.81 46.20 1.07
C ALA A 97 -32.91 45.33 1.96
N ALA A 98 -32.74 45.69 3.24
CA ALA A 98 -31.92 44.92 4.19
C ALA A 98 -32.53 43.53 4.49
N HIS A 99 -33.85 43.47 4.73
CA HIS A 99 -34.54 42.20 4.99
C HIS A 99 -34.64 41.30 3.75
N SER A 100 -34.87 41.87 2.56
CA SER A 100 -34.88 41.13 1.30
C SER A 100 -33.52 40.53 0.97
N ASN A 101 -32.44 41.31 1.10
CA ASN A 101 -31.09 40.84 0.80
C ASN A 101 -30.61 39.74 1.76
N ALA A 102 -30.90 39.84 3.06
CA ALA A 102 -30.51 38.82 4.04
C ALA A 102 -31.25 37.49 3.80
N ILE A 103 -32.56 37.54 3.53
CA ILE A 103 -33.38 36.34 3.27
C ILE A 103 -33.00 35.72 1.91
N LEU A 104 -32.70 36.53 0.89
CA LEU A 104 -32.24 36.03 -0.41
C LEU A 104 -30.83 35.42 -0.33
N ALA A 105 -29.93 36.00 0.47
CA ALA A 105 -28.60 35.43 0.71
C ALA A 105 -28.68 34.09 1.45
N GLU A 106 -29.51 33.99 2.50
CA GLU A 106 -29.70 32.73 3.24
C GLU A 106 -30.38 31.65 2.37
N LYS A 107 -31.41 32.01 1.60
CA LYS A 107 -32.05 31.09 0.63
C LYS A 107 -31.09 30.69 -0.48
N GLY A 108 -30.25 31.62 -0.95
CA GLY A 108 -29.21 31.38 -1.94
C GLY A 108 -28.16 30.38 -1.46
N MET A 109 -27.66 30.54 -0.23
CA MET A 109 -26.74 29.57 0.40
C MET A 109 -27.38 28.18 0.53
N LYS A 110 -28.65 28.09 0.98
CA LYS A 110 -29.36 26.80 1.10
C LYS A 110 -29.59 26.11 -0.26
N LEU A 111 -29.94 26.89 -1.30
CA LEU A 111 -30.07 26.38 -2.67
C LEU A 111 -28.73 25.90 -3.23
N GLN A 112 -27.64 26.62 -2.96
CA GLN A 112 -26.30 26.22 -3.35
C GLN A 112 -25.85 24.95 -2.64
N GLN A 113 -26.10 24.83 -1.32
CA GLN A 113 -25.84 23.60 -0.56
C GLN A 113 -26.64 22.41 -1.09
N ALA A 114 -27.94 22.61 -1.39
CA ALA A 114 -28.78 21.57 -1.97
C ALA A 114 -28.30 21.14 -3.37
N LEU A 115 -27.84 22.09 -4.19
CA LEU A 115 -27.26 21.80 -5.50
C LEU A 115 -25.98 20.96 -5.39
N VAL A 116 -25.06 21.34 -4.50
CA VAL A 116 -23.82 20.58 -4.26
C VAL A 116 -24.12 19.19 -3.69
N LEU A 117 -25.12 19.06 -2.80
CA LEU A 117 -25.56 17.76 -2.28
C LEU A 117 -26.10 16.85 -3.38
N VAL A 118 -26.97 17.37 -4.26
CA VAL A 118 -27.50 16.59 -5.39
C VAL A 118 -26.38 16.18 -6.35
N GLN A 119 -25.41 17.07 -6.61
CA GLN A 119 -24.23 16.73 -7.39
C GLN A 119 -23.40 15.64 -6.72
N PHE A 120 -23.13 15.76 -5.42
CA PHE A 120 -22.41 14.76 -4.63
C PHE A 120 -23.09 13.39 -4.68
N ILE A 121 -24.40 13.31 -4.41
CA ILE A 121 -25.17 12.06 -4.45
C ILE A 121 -25.10 11.42 -5.83
N ARG A 122 -25.30 12.20 -6.90
CA ARG A 122 -25.20 11.71 -8.28
C ARG A 122 -23.80 11.14 -8.57
N HIS A 123 -22.74 11.85 -8.20
CA HIS A 123 -21.37 11.39 -8.40
C HIS A 123 -21.05 10.14 -7.56
N CYS A 124 -21.58 10.04 -6.33
CA CYS A 124 -21.48 8.82 -5.53
C CYS A 124 -22.14 7.64 -6.22
N ASP A 125 -23.37 7.79 -6.70
CA ASP A 125 -24.11 6.71 -7.38
C ASP A 125 -23.38 6.26 -8.66
N GLU A 126 -22.84 7.21 -9.40
CA GLU A 126 -22.03 6.98 -10.59
C GLU A 126 -20.74 6.20 -10.32
N VAL A 127 -20.00 6.58 -9.28
CA VAL A 127 -18.79 5.87 -8.85
C VAL A 127 -19.14 4.50 -8.29
N MET A 128 -20.22 4.37 -7.51
CA MET A 128 -20.69 3.10 -6.96
C MET A 128 -21.15 2.13 -8.06
N PHE A 129 -21.85 2.62 -9.07
CA PHE A 129 -22.22 1.83 -10.24
C PHE A 129 -20.98 1.29 -10.96
N TRP A 130 -20.00 2.17 -11.21
CA TRP A 130 -18.75 1.78 -11.84
C TRP A 130 -17.97 0.76 -10.99
N ILE A 131 -17.84 0.98 -9.67
CA ILE A 131 -17.18 0.03 -8.76
C ILE A 131 -17.89 -1.33 -8.81
N ASN A 132 -19.22 -1.38 -8.78
CA ASN A 132 -19.97 -2.63 -8.83
C ASN A 132 -19.79 -3.35 -10.18
N GLU A 133 -19.80 -2.62 -11.28
CA GLU A 133 -19.53 -3.16 -12.62
C GLU A 133 -18.12 -3.77 -12.70
N LYS A 134 -17.11 -3.08 -12.18
CA LYS A 134 -15.71 -3.55 -12.19
C LYS A 134 -15.42 -4.64 -11.16
N SER A 135 -16.10 -4.63 -10.02
CA SER A 135 -15.99 -5.68 -9.00
C SER A 135 -16.48 -7.03 -9.54
N ALA A 136 -17.44 -7.02 -10.47
CA ALA A 136 -17.88 -8.24 -11.16
C ALA A 136 -16.75 -8.89 -11.97
N PHE A 137 -15.88 -8.08 -12.61
CA PHE A 137 -14.70 -8.59 -13.32
C PHE A 137 -13.67 -9.22 -12.37
N LEU A 138 -13.47 -8.65 -11.18
CA LEU A 138 -12.54 -9.20 -10.19
C LEU A 138 -13.09 -10.45 -9.48
N SER A 139 -14.40 -10.68 -9.54
CA SER A 139 -15.04 -11.84 -8.92
C SER A 139 -14.97 -13.13 -9.75
N THR A 140 -14.48 -13.05 -11.00
CA THR A 140 -14.31 -14.25 -11.84
C THR A 140 -13.03 -14.98 -11.47
N GLU A 141 -13.15 -16.15 -10.84
CA GLU A 141 -12.04 -17.04 -10.50
C GLU A 141 -11.56 -17.84 -11.74
N GLU A 142 -11.05 -17.16 -12.76
CA GLU A 142 -10.48 -17.78 -13.96
C GLU A 142 -8.97 -17.47 -14.05
N PHE A 143 -8.14 -18.50 -13.82
CA PHE A 143 -6.67 -18.35 -13.73
C PHE A 143 -5.92 -18.85 -14.97
N GLY A 144 -6.65 -19.16 -16.04
CA GLY A 144 -6.10 -19.76 -17.25
C GLY A 144 -5.89 -21.27 -17.12
N HIS A 145 -5.97 -21.98 -18.24
CA HIS A 145 -5.76 -23.45 -18.29
C HIS A 145 -4.51 -23.83 -19.11
N ASP A 146 -3.92 -22.86 -19.80
CA ASP A 146 -2.66 -22.97 -20.53
C ASP A 146 -1.98 -21.58 -20.63
N LEU A 147 -0.76 -21.56 -21.17
CA LEU A 147 0.05 -20.35 -21.27
C LEU A 147 -0.59 -19.26 -22.15
N GLU A 148 -1.20 -19.65 -23.27
CA GLU A 148 -1.82 -18.71 -24.21
C GLU A 148 -3.04 -18.03 -23.58
N HIS A 149 -3.84 -18.80 -22.83
CA HIS A 149 -4.96 -18.27 -22.07
C HIS A 149 -4.50 -17.36 -20.92
N VAL A 150 -3.45 -17.72 -20.19
CA VAL A 150 -2.86 -16.86 -19.14
C VAL A 150 -2.38 -15.53 -19.73
N GLU A 151 -1.71 -15.53 -20.89
CA GLU A 151 -1.26 -14.29 -21.57
C GLU A 151 -2.45 -13.41 -21.99
N VAL A 152 -3.55 -14.01 -22.46
CA VAL A 152 -4.77 -13.28 -22.80
C VAL A 152 -5.42 -12.67 -21.55
N LEU A 153 -5.47 -13.41 -20.43
CA LEU A 153 -5.98 -12.90 -19.14
C LEU A 153 -5.12 -11.76 -18.61
N GLN A 154 -3.80 -11.85 -18.74
CA GLN A 154 -2.87 -10.77 -18.39
C GLN A 154 -3.11 -9.52 -19.22
N ARG A 155 -3.25 -9.62 -20.55
CA ARG A 155 -3.56 -8.45 -21.40
C ARG A 155 -4.90 -7.81 -21.03
N LYS A 156 -5.93 -8.62 -20.76
CA LYS A 156 -7.22 -8.13 -20.28
C LYS A 156 -7.10 -7.42 -18.94
N PHE A 157 -6.24 -7.91 -18.05
CA PHE A 157 -5.96 -7.28 -16.76
C PHE A 157 -5.20 -5.96 -16.92
N ASP A 158 -4.24 -5.86 -17.83
CA ASP A 158 -3.55 -4.61 -18.14
C ASP A 158 -4.51 -3.54 -18.70
N GLU A 159 -5.46 -3.95 -19.55
CA GLU A 159 -6.53 -3.06 -20.04
C GLU A 159 -7.45 -2.61 -18.91
N PHE A 160 -7.80 -3.52 -18.00
CA PHE A 160 -8.55 -3.20 -16.78
C PHE A 160 -7.81 -2.18 -15.89
N GLN A 161 -6.50 -2.34 -15.69
CA GLN A 161 -5.69 -1.40 -14.92
C GLN A 161 -5.62 0.00 -15.55
N LYS A 162 -5.52 0.08 -16.89
CA LYS A 162 -5.56 1.36 -17.60
C LYS A 162 -6.92 2.05 -17.45
N ASP A 163 -8.02 1.31 -17.54
CA ASP A 163 -9.37 1.84 -17.33
C ASP A 163 -9.54 2.38 -15.90
N MET A 164 -9.10 1.62 -14.89
CA MET A 164 -9.08 2.04 -13.47
C MET A 164 -8.33 3.37 -13.28
N ALA A 165 -7.11 3.48 -13.81
CA ALA A 165 -6.31 4.71 -13.71
C ALA A 165 -7.00 5.91 -14.39
N SER A 166 -7.69 5.68 -15.52
CA SER A 166 -8.39 6.74 -16.25
C SER A 166 -9.62 7.30 -15.53
N GLN A 167 -10.19 6.54 -14.58
CA GLN A 167 -11.40 6.92 -13.84
C GLN A 167 -11.14 7.35 -12.39
N GLU A 168 -9.89 7.28 -11.93
CA GLU A 168 -9.47 7.63 -10.58
C GLU A 168 -9.89 9.07 -10.19
N TYR A 169 -9.88 10.00 -11.16
CA TYR A 169 -10.29 11.39 -10.93
C TYR A 169 -11.73 11.54 -10.41
N ARG A 170 -12.64 10.61 -10.74
CA ARG A 170 -14.05 10.67 -10.28
C ARG A 170 -14.16 10.42 -8.78
N VAL A 171 -13.28 9.57 -8.25
CA VAL A 171 -13.19 9.33 -6.80
C VAL A 171 -12.64 10.56 -6.09
N VAL A 172 -11.67 11.24 -6.70
CA VAL A 172 -11.15 12.53 -6.21
C VAL A 172 -12.25 13.60 -6.21
N GLU A 173 -13.02 13.73 -7.29
CA GLU A 173 -14.11 14.71 -7.42
C GLU A 173 -15.22 14.49 -6.37
N VAL A 174 -15.60 13.23 -6.10
CA VAL A 174 -16.54 12.90 -5.02
C VAL A 174 -16.00 13.34 -3.65
N ASN A 175 -14.70 13.16 -3.40
CA ASN A 175 -14.08 13.59 -2.15
C ASN A 175 -14.04 15.12 -2.01
N ASP A 176 -13.69 15.84 -3.08
CA ASP A 176 -13.65 17.30 -3.11
C ASP A 176 -15.04 17.91 -2.89
N LEU A 177 -16.08 17.33 -3.50
CA LEU A 177 -17.48 17.73 -3.28
C LEU A 177 -17.91 17.49 -1.83
N ALA A 178 -17.51 16.36 -1.22
CA ALA A 178 -17.76 16.10 0.19
C ALA A 178 -17.06 17.13 1.09
N ASP A 179 -15.80 17.47 0.81
CA ASP A 179 -15.05 18.48 1.58
C ASP A 179 -15.71 19.85 1.50
N LYS A 180 -16.20 20.23 0.32
CA LYS A 180 -16.94 21.48 0.15
C LYS A 180 -18.24 21.51 0.96
N LEU A 181 -18.99 20.40 1.01
CA LEU A 181 -20.18 20.28 1.86
C LEU A 181 -19.84 20.40 3.35
N LEU A 182 -18.72 19.82 3.79
CA LEU A 182 -18.24 19.92 5.16
C LEU A 182 -17.83 21.36 5.53
N GLN A 183 -17.13 22.05 4.63
CA GLN A 183 -16.66 23.43 4.82
C GLN A 183 -17.83 24.43 4.87
N ASP A 184 -18.84 24.24 4.03
CA ASP A 184 -20.00 25.14 3.94
C ASP A 184 -21.05 24.88 5.04
N GLY A 185 -20.77 24.00 6.01
CA GLY A 185 -21.64 23.76 7.17
C GLY A 185 -22.92 22.98 6.85
N HIS A 186 -22.84 21.98 5.97
CA HIS A 186 -23.99 21.17 5.57
C HIS A 186 -24.71 20.50 6.76
N PRO A 187 -26.05 20.38 6.77
CA PRO A 187 -26.81 19.80 7.89
C PRO A 187 -26.41 18.36 8.27
N GLU A 188 -25.86 17.60 7.32
CA GLU A 188 -25.40 16.21 7.54
C GLU A 188 -23.88 16.08 7.76
N ARG A 189 -23.18 17.19 8.06
CA ARG A 189 -21.73 17.25 8.26
C ARG A 189 -21.21 16.11 9.14
N ASP A 190 -21.85 15.86 10.28
CA ASP A 190 -21.39 14.86 11.25
C ASP A 190 -21.46 13.42 10.70
N GLN A 191 -22.45 13.11 9.85
CA GLN A 191 -22.55 11.79 9.21
C GLN A 191 -21.46 11.59 8.15
N ILE A 192 -21.14 12.65 7.40
CA ILE A 192 -20.08 12.61 6.38
C ILE A 192 -18.71 12.44 7.05
N VAL A 193 -18.42 13.22 8.10
CA VAL A 193 -17.18 13.09 8.89
C VAL A 193 -17.04 11.69 9.45
N ARG A 194 -18.08 11.17 10.11
CA ARG A 194 -18.07 9.83 10.69
C ARG A 194 -17.75 8.74 9.65
N ARG A 195 -18.34 8.81 8.45
CA ARG A 195 -18.03 7.84 7.39
C ARG A 195 -16.59 7.95 6.87
N LYS A 196 -16.02 9.16 6.81
CA LYS A 196 -14.61 9.35 6.45
C LYS A 196 -13.69 8.78 7.54
N GLU A 197 -13.99 8.99 8.81
CA GLU A 197 -13.26 8.39 9.94
C GLU A 197 -13.35 6.85 9.93
N GLU A 198 -14.53 6.28 9.71
CA GLU A 198 -14.72 4.82 9.61
C GLU A 198 -13.89 4.23 8.45
N ARG A 199 -13.83 4.92 7.31
CA ARG A 199 -12.96 4.54 6.18
C ARG A 199 -11.48 4.61 6.56
N PHE A 200 -11.03 5.73 7.11
CA PHE A 200 -9.64 5.92 7.53
C PHE A 200 -9.20 4.84 8.51
N ASN A 201 -10.04 4.50 9.49
CA ASN A 201 -9.75 3.46 10.48
C ASN A 201 -9.62 2.08 9.82
N ARG A 202 -10.53 1.72 8.91
CA ARG A 202 -10.44 0.46 8.17
C ARG A 202 -9.16 0.39 7.33
N ASP A 203 -8.89 1.42 6.54
CA ASP A 203 -7.73 1.45 5.63
C ASP A 203 -6.41 1.47 6.43
N SER A 204 -6.42 2.07 7.63
CA SER A 204 -5.34 2.03 8.62
C SER A 204 -5.12 0.62 9.18
N ASP A 205 -6.18 -0.06 9.62
CA ASP A 205 -6.08 -1.41 10.18
C ASP A 205 -5.63 -2.44 9.14
N GLU A 206 -6.10 -2.31 7.89
CA GLU A 206 -5.61 -3.11 6.76
C GLU A 206 -4.11 -2.90 6.52
N THR A 207 -3.67 -1.64 6.56
CA THR A 207 -2.25 -1.27 6.42
C THR A 207 -1.40 -1.85 7.54
N VAL A 208 -1.86 -1.76 8.79
CA VAL A 208 -1.17 -2.33 9.96
C VAL A 208 -1.08 -3.86 9.87
N ALA A 209 -2.17 -4.53 9.49
CA ALA A 209 -2.18 -5.99 9.33
C ALA A 209 -1.18 -6.44 8.26
N TRP A 210 -1.13 -5.72 7.14
CA TRP A 210 -0.17 -6.00 6.07
C TRP A 210 1.28 -5.76 6.51
N ILE A 211 1.55 -4.67 7.23
CA ILE A 211 2.87 -4.39 7.80
C ILE A 211 3.30 -5.54 8.73
N ALA A 212 2.40 -6.00 9.61
CA ALA A 212 2.67 -7.11 10.51
C ALA A 212 2.99 -8.41 9.75
N GLU A 213 2.29 -8.69 8.64
CA GLU A 213 2.59 -9.84 7.78
C GLU A 213 4.00 -9.76 7.17
N LYS A 214 4.37 -8.59 6.63
CA LYS A 214 5.72 -8.40 6.05
C LYS A 214 6.81 -8.36 7.10
N ASP A 215 6.51 -7.88 8.31
CA ASP A 215 7.46 -7.85 9.42
C ASP A 215 7.94 -9.26 9.79
N VAL A 216 7.06 -10.26 9.73
CA VAL A 216 7.43 -11.67 9.95
C VAL A 216 8.45 -12.15 8.91
N VAL A 217 8.27 -11.78 7.64
CA VAL A 217 9.19 -12.17 6.55
C VAL A 217 10.54 -11.48 6.71
N LEU A 218 10.53 -10.19 7.07
CA LEU A 218 11.74 -9.38 7.19
C LEU A 218 12.53 -9.67 8.47
N SER A 219 11.87 -10.16 9.52
CA SER A 219 12.49 -10.58 10.78
C SER A 219 13.07 -12.00 10.75
N SER A 220 13.08 -12.66 9.60
CA SER A 220 13.70 -13.97 9.45
C SER A 220 15.23 -13.88 9.50
N ASP A 221 15.89 -14.78 10.22
CA ASP A 221 17.37 -14.92 10.22
C ASP A 221 17.86 -15.95 9.19
N ASP A 222 17.01 -16.39 8.26
CA ASP A 222 17.43 -17.25 7.15
C ASP A 222 18.08 -16.42 6.04
N TYR A 223 19.40 -16.60 5.91
CA TYR A 223 20.24 -15.98 4.90
C TYR A 223 20.82 -16.97 3.90
N GLY A 224 20.32 -18.21 3.85
CA GLY A 224 20.77 -19.25 2.94
C GLY A 224 22.05 -19.98 3.39
N ARG A 225 22.22 -21.19 2.85
CA ARG A 225 23.31 -22.12 3.22
C ARG A 225 24.25 -22.48 2.08
N ASP A 226 23.93 -22.02 0.88
CA ASP A 226 24.66 -22.24 -0.37
C ASP A 226 24.29 -21.14 -1.38
N LEU A 227 25.10 -20.94 -2.42
CA LEU A 227 24.93 -19.86 -3.39
C LEU A 227 23.53 -19.85 -4.04
N ALA A 228 22.97 -21.02 -4.35
CA ALA A 228 21.66 -21.13 -4.98
C ALA A 228 20.53 -20.69 -4.02
N SER A 229 20.58 -21.11 -2.76
CA SER A 229 19.61 -20.72 -1.73
C SER A 229 19.69 -19.22 -1.41
N VAL A 230 20.88 -18.62 -1.35
CA VAL A 230 21.02 -17.17 -1.16
C VAL A 230 20.42 -16.40 -2.34
N GLN A 231 20.73 -16.79 -3.58
CA GLN A 231 20.17 -16.16 -4.77
C GLN A 231 18.64 -16.25 -4.82
N ALA A 232 18.06 -17.37 -4.37
CA ALA A 232 16.61 -17.51 -4.26
C ALA A 232 16.03 -16.54 -3.22
N LEU A 233 16.69 -16.39 -2.07
CA LEU A 233 16.29 -15.44 -1.02
C LEU A 233 16.44 -13.98 -1.46
N GLN A 234 17.49 -13.62 -2.19
CA GLN A 234 17.66 -12.29 -2.78
C GLN A 234 16.52 -11.96 -3.75
N ARG A 235 16.17 -12.84 -4.68
CA ARG A 235 15.01 -12.62 -5.58
C ARG A 235 13.69 -12.48 -4.82
N LYS A 236 13.50 -13.25 -3.75
CA LYS A 236 12.32 -13.12 -2.89
C LYS A 236 12.32 -11.75 -2.19
N HIS A 237 13.48 -11.29 -1.73
CA HIS A 237 13.63 -9.99 -1.09
C HIS A 237 13.39 -8.83 -2.06
N GLU A 238 13.87 -8.91 -3.31
CA GLU A 238 13.54 -7.94 -4.38
C GLU A 238 12.02 -7.85 -4.64
N GLY A 239 11.29 -8.96 -4.47
CA GLY A 239 9.83 -8.97 -4.45
C GLY A 239 9.26 -8.13 -3.31
N VAL A 240 9.78 -8.33 -2.10
CA VAL A 240 9.37 -7.55 -0.92
C VAL A 240 9.72 -6.06 -1.09
N GLU A 241 10.88 -5.70 -1.64
CA GLU A 241 11.24 -4.29 -1.88
C GLU A 241 10.26 -3.60 -2.85
N ARG A 242 9.77 -4.31 -3.87
CA ARG A 242 8.73 -3.78 -4.77
C ARG A 242 7.40 -3.58 -4.05
N ASP A 243 7.00 -4.54 -3.21
CA ASP A 243 5.80 -4.44 -2.39
C ASP A 243 5.88 -3.26 -1.41
N LEU A 244 7.05 -3.03 -0.81
CA LEU A 244 7.30 -1.90 0.09
C LEU A 244 7.18 -0.56 -0.64
N ALA A 245 7.69 -0.42 -1.87
CA ALA A 245 7.53 0.81 -2.64
C ALA A 245 6.06 1.19 -2.85
N ALA A 246 5.19 0.21 -3.13
CA ALA A 246 3.74 0.45 -3.24
C ALA A 246 3.10 0.79 -1.88
N LEU A 247 3.60 0.22 -0.78
CA LEU A 247 3.11 0.54 0.56
C LEU A 247 3.49 1.96 1.00
N GLU A 248 4.67 2.46 0.59
CA GLU A 248 5.12 3.83 0.90
C GLU A 248 4.10 4.87 0.44
N ASP A 249 3.60 4.73 -0.79
CA ASP A 249 2.56 5.61 -1.36
C ASP A 249 1.24 5.52 -0.57
N LYS A 250 0.87 4.32 -0.10
CA LYS A 250 -0.34 4.12 0.72
C LYS A 250 -0.19 4.77 2.09
N VAL A 251 0.95 4.61 2.77
CA VAL A 251 1.25 5.27 4.06
C VAL A 251 1.24 6.79 3.91
N ALA A 252 1.85 7.33 2.84
CA ALA A 252 1.84 8.76 2.55
C ALA A 252 0.41 9.29 2.32
N THR A 253 -0.43 8.53 1.62
CA THR A 253 -1.84 8.88 1.38
C THR A 253 -2.66 8.88 2.66
N LEU A 254 -2.50 7.87 3.53
CA LEU A 254 -3.12 7.82 4.84
C LEU A 254 -2.67 9.00 5.74
N GLY A 255 -1.39 9.38 5.67
CA GLY A 255 -0.89 10.56 6.37
C GLY A 255 -1.58 11.86 5.93
N LYS A 256 -1.77 12.05 4.62
CA LYS A 256 -2.52 13.21 4.08
C LYS A 256 -3.98 13.20 4.50
N GLU A 257 -4.63 12.04 4.52
CA GLU A 257 -6.03 11.92 4.94
C GLU A 257 -6.19 12.19 6.45
N ALA A 258 -5.25 11.71 7.27
CA ALA A 258 -5.21 12.04 8.70
C ALA A 258 -5.12 13.56 8.93
N ASP A 259 -4.26 14.26 8.19
CA ASP A 259 -4.13 15.72 8.27
C ASP A 259 -5.43 16.45 7.88
N ARG A 260 -6.10 15.99 6.81
CA ARG A 260 -7.40 16.54 6.38
C ARG A 260 -8.49 16.34 7.43
N LEU A 261 -8.59 15.13 7.99
CA LEU A 261 -9.58 14.81 9.02
C LEU A 261 -9.36 15.65 10.28
N CYS A 262 -8.11 15.82 10.72
CA CYS A 262 -7.79 16.68 11.86
C CYS A 262 -8.17 18.15 11.63
N ALA A 263 -8.03 18.65 10.39
CA ALA A 263 -8.40 20.02 10.06
C ALA A 263 -9.92 20.25 10.06
N ILE A 264 -10.71 19.25 9.65
CA ILE A 264 -12.17 19.34 9.55
C ILE A 264 -12.86 18.95 10.87
N HIS A 265 -12.24 18.07 11.67
CA HIS A 265 -12.79 17.50 12.89
C HIS A 265 -11.78 17.49 14.05
N GLY A 266 -11.74 18.59 14.79
CA GLY A 266 -10.79 18.77 15.89
C GLY A 266 -10.98 17.82 17.09
N ASP A 267 -12.21 17.38 17.36
CA ASP A 267 -12.54 16.60 18.57
C ASP A 267 -11.90 15.20 18.59
N HIS A 268 -11.59 14.63 17.42
CA HIS A 268 -10.92 13.33 17.29
C HIS A 268 -9.46 13.45 16.80
N ALA A 269 -8.93 14.66 16.68
CA ALA A 269 -7.61 14.91 16.09
C ALA A 269 -6.49 14.15 16.82
N ASP A 270 -6.55 14.07 18.16
CA ASP A 270 -5.56 13.37 18.96
C ASP A 270 -5.52 11.86 18.65
N VAL A 271 -6.69 11.23 18.49
CA VAL A 271 -6.81 9.80 18.18
C VAL A 271 -6.31 9.50 16.77
N ILE A 272 -6.68 10.35 15.81
CA ILE A 272 -6.28 10.20 14.40
C ILE A 272 -4.76 10.39 14.25
N GLN A 273 -4.18 11.40 14.92
CA GLN A 273 -2.74 11.61 14.91
C GLN A 273 -1.99 10.49 15.63
N ALA A 274 -2.52 9.95 16.73
CA ALA A 274 -1.92 8.79 17.40
C ALA A 274 -1.87 7.56 16.47
N LYS A 275 -2.96 7.26 15.76
CA LYS A 275 -3.01 6.16 14.78
C LYS A 275 -2.04 6.37 13.61
N ARG A 276 -1.97 7.60 13.10
CA ARG A 276 -0.98 7.97 12.07
C ARG A 276 0.45 7.76 12.56
N ALA A 277 0.77 8.23 13.77
CA ALA A 277 2.10 8.10 14.35
C ALA A 277 2.49 6.62 14.57
N GLU A 278 1.52 5.78 14.96
CA GLU A 278 1.70 4.33 15.05
C GLU A 278 2.07 3.71 13.70
N ILE A 279 1.30 4.00 12.64
CA ILE A 279 1.58 3.48 11.29
C ILE A 279 2.94 3.93 10.80
N GLU A 280 3.28 5.21 11.00
CA GLU A 280 4.58 5.77 10.61
C GLU A 280 5.74 5.09 11.36
N ALA A 281 5.58 4.82 12.66
CA ALA A 281 6.59 4.11 13.44
C ALA A 281 6.77 2.66 12.95
N TYR A 282 5.67 1.94 12.66
CA TYR A 282 5.76 0.59 12.09
C TYR A 282 6.40 0.60 10.70
N TRP A 283 6.05 1.58 9.86
CA TRP A 283 6.64 1.76 8.54
C TRP A 283 8.16 1.97 8.62
N GLN A 284 8.62 2.89 9.47
CA GLN A 284 10.05 3.14 9.67
C GLN A 284 10.80 1.90 10.15
N SER A 285 10.22 1.17 11.11
CA SER A 285 10.79 -0.10 11.58
C SER A 285 10.88 -1.14 10.47
N LEU A 286 9.83 -1.28 9.66
CA LEU A 286 9.78 -2.24 8.56
C LEU A 286 10.84 -1.94 7.48
N THR A 287 10.98 -0.67 7.09
CA THR A 287 11.98 -0.22 6.11
C THR A 287 13.41 -0.42 6.63
N ALA A 288 13.64 -0.16 7.94
CA ALA A 288 14.93 -0.42 8.56
C ALA A 288 15.29 -1.92 8.52
N LYS A 289 14.35 -2.81 8.89
CA LYS A 289 14.53 -4.26 8.81
C LYS A 289 14.75 -4.74 7.38
N ALA A 290 14.04 -4.18 6.41
CA ALA A 290 14.24 -4.53 5.00
C ALA A 290 15.67 -4.21 4.55
N LYS A 291 16.16 -3.01 4.88
CA LYS A 291 17.54 -2.61 4.58
C LYS A 291 18.57 -3.51 5.26
N GLU A 292 18.40 -3.79 6.55
CA GLU A 292 19.30 -4.68 7.30
C GLU A 292 19.32 -6.09 6.69
N ARG A 293 18.14 -6.64 6.37
CA ARG A 293 18.03 -7.96 5.73
C ARG A 293 18.74 -7.98 4.37
N LYS A 294 18.62 -6.92 3.57
CA LYS A 294 19.34 -6.80 2.29
C LYS A 294 20.84 -6.87 2.48
N GLU A 295 21.37 -6.09 3.42
CA GLU A 295 22.81 -6.08 3.75
C GLU A 295 23.29 -7.47 4.19
N LYS A 296 22.52 -8.16 5.04
CA LYS A 296 22.83 -9.53 5.48
C LYS A 296 22.78 -10.57 4.35
N LEU A 297 21.82 -10.44 3.43
CA LEU A 297 21.76 -11.30 2.25
C LEU A 297 22.93 -11.06 1.28
N GLU A 298 23.38 -9.82 1.12
CA GLU A 298 24.56 -9.49 0.31
C GLU A 298 25.87 -10.00 0.95
N GLU A 299 26.01 -9.91 2.27
CA GLU A 299 27.10 -10.52 3.04
C GLU A 299 27.12 -12.04 2.79
N SER A 300 25.99 -12.72 2.99
CA SER A 300 25.84 -14.16 2.73
C SER A 300 26.15 -14.53 1.28
N TYR A 301 25.67 -13.75 0.31
CA TYR A 301 25.90 -13.98 -1.12
C TYR A 301 27.39 -13.92 -1.43
N SER A 302 28.07 -12.88 -0.96
CA SER A 302 29.50 -12.67 -1.20
C SER A 302 30.33 -13.82 -0.63
N LEU A 303 30.00 -14.28 0.58
CA LEU A 303 30.64 -15.45 1.18
C LEU A 303 30.40 -16.73 0.37
N HIS A 304 29.14 -17.04 0.04
CA HIS A 304 28.81 -18.28 -0.67
C HIS A 304 29.33 -18.30 -2.11
N ARG A 305 29.43 -17.13 -2.75
CA ARG A 305 30.09 -16.98 -4.05
C ARG A 305 31.58 -17.33 -3.94
N PHE A 306 32.29 -16.74 -2.98
CA PHE A 306 33.69 -17.06 -2.68
C PHE A 306 33.89 -18.55 -2.39
N LEU A 307 33.06 -19.14 -1.51
CA LEU A 307 33.15 -20.56 -1.16
C LEU A 307 32.82 -21.49 -2.33
N SER A 308 31.97 -21.06 -3.28
CA SER A 308 31.73 -21.80 -4.51
C SER A 308 32.97 -21.80 -5.40
N ASP A 309 33.51 -20.62 -5.70
CA ASP A 309 34.69 -20.51 -6.56
C ASP A 309 35.92 -21.20 -5.95
N TYR A 310 36.08 -21.12 -4.63
CA TYR A 310 37.10 -21.88 -3.89
C TYR A 310 36.95 -23.39 -4.11
N ARG A 311 35.74 -23.94 -3.96
CA ARG A 311 35.49 -25.39 -4.14
C ARG A 311 35.75 -25.81 -5.59
N ASP A 312 35.36 -24.98 -6.55
CA ASP A 312 35.59 -25.24 -7.97
C ASP A 312 37.09 -25.28 -8.30
N LEU A 313 37.88 -24.36 -7.74
CA LEU A 313 39.34 -24.38 -7.90
C LEU A 313 40.00 -25.56 -7.20
N VAL A 314 39.59 -25.90 -5.97
CA VAL A 314 40.15 -27.07 -5.26
C VAL A 314 39.85 -28.36 -6.01
N SER A 315 38.62 -28.52 -6.54
CA SER A 315 38.29 -29.68 -7.38
C SER A 315 39.19 -29.75 -8.61
N TRP A 316 39.31 -28.63 -9.34
CA TRP A 316 40.14 -28.56 -10.53
C TRP A 316 41.62 -28.83 -10.22
N ILE A 317 42.16 -28.34 -9.11
CA ILE A 317 43.53 -28.63 -8.67
C ILE A 317 43.71 -30.13 -8.48
N ASN A 318 42.80 -30.79 -7.76
CA ASN A 318 42.90 -32.23 -7.51
C ASN A 318 42.82 -33.04 -8.81
N ASP A 319 41.92 -32.66 -9.73
CA ASP A 319 41.81 -33.29 -11.03
C ASP A 319 43.09 -33.11 -11.85
N MET A 320 43.64 -31.90 -11.90
CA MET A 320 44.89 -31.60 -12.61
C MET A 320 46.09 -32.34 -12.01
N LYS A 321 46.19 -32.43 -10.69
CA LYS A 321 47.23 -33.24 -10.01
C LYS A 321 47.13 -34.72 -10.38
N ALA A 322 45.92 -35.25 -10.44
CA ALA A 322 45.68 -36.64 -10.84
C ALA A 322 46.09 -36.89 -12.30
N ILE A 323 45.75 -35.97 -13.20
CA ILE A 323 46.13 -36.01 -14.62
C ILE A 323 47.66 -36.00 -14.77
N ILE A 324 48.34 -35.02 -14.16
CA ILE A 324 49.80 -34.86 -14.27
C ILE A 324 50.55 -36.06 -13.66
N SER A 325 50.00 -36.68 -12.64
CA SER A 325 50.62 -37.82 -11.94
C SER A 325 50.35 -39.17 -12.60
N ALA A 326 49.41 -39.26 -13.55
CA ALA A 326 49.00 -40.52 -14.18
C ALA A 326 50.05 -41.07 -15.17
N ASP A 327 51.02 -40.24 -15.58
CA ASP A 327 51.92 -40.58 -16.67
C ASP A 327 53.02 -41.56 -16.27
N GLU A 328 53.00 -42.72 -16.95
CA GLU A 328 54.09 -43.69 -16.88
C GLU A 328 55.32 -43.22 -17.68
N LEU A 329 56.50 -43.65 -17.25
CA LEU A 329 57.76 -43.31 -17.90
C LEU A 329 57.83 -43.90 -19.32
N ALA A 330 58.24 -43.08 -20.29
CA ALA A 330 58.44 -43.51 -21.66
C ALA A 330 59.62 -44.48 -21.80
N LYS A 331 59.47 -45.45 -22.70
CA LYS A 331 60.47 -46.50 -23.00
C LYS A 331 61.32 -46.19 -24.23
N ASP A 332 60.92 -45.19 -25.02
CA ASP A 332 61.59 -44.74 -26.22
C ASP A 332 61.54 -43.21 -26.34
N VAL A 333 62.27 -42.67 -27.33
CA VAL A 333 62.39 -41.22 -27.53
C VAL A 333 61.05 -40.61 -27.96
N ALA A 334 60.30 -41.28 -28.84
CA ALA A 334 59.02 -40.79 -29.34
C ALA A 334 57.97 -40.67 -28.21
N GLY A 335 57.86 -41.67 -27.35
CA GLY A 335 56.99 -41.60 -26.17
C GLY A 335 57.42 -40.51 -25.21
N ALA A 336 58.72 -40.26 -25.07
CA ALA A 336 59.24 -39.24 -24.16
C ALA A 336 59.00 -37.81 -24.69
N GLU A 337 59.07 -37.61 -26.00
CA GLU A 337 58.68 -36.37 -26.68
C GLU A 337 57.16 -36.11 -26.55
N ALA A 338 56.32 -37.13 -26.71
CA ALA A 338 54.87 -37.02 -26.50
C ALA A 338 54.50 -36.66 -25.06
N LEU A 339 55.21 -37.23 -24.06
CA LEU A 339 55.04 -36.86 -22.65
C LEU A 339 55.42 -35.40 -22.38
N LEU A 340 56.48 -34.89 -23.02
CA LEU A 340 56.87 -33.48 -22.90
C LEU A 340 55.83 -32.54 -23.49
N GLU A 341 55.29 -32.88 -24.66
CA GLU A 341 54.24 -32.09 -25.32
C GLU A 341 52.98 -32.01 -24.45
N ARG A 342 52.48 -33.15 -23.97
CA ARG A 342 51.32 -33.18 -23.06
C ARG A 342 51.58 -32.44 -21.74
N HIS A 343 52.79 -32.54 -21.19
CA HIS A 343 53.15 -31.77 -20.00
C HIS A 343 53.11 -30.26 -20.26
N GLN A 344 53.57 -29.80 -21.43
CA GLN A 344 53.48 -28.39 -21.81
C GLN A 344 52.01 -27.92 -21.94
N GLU A 345 51.12 -28.77 -22.45
CA GLU A 345 49.67 -28.48 -22.48
C GLU A 345 49.12 -28.29 -21.06
N HIS A 346 49.39 -29.23 -20.15
CA HIS A 346 48.96 -29.10 -18.74
C HIS A 346 49.54 -27.87 -18.06
N ARG A 347 50.79 -27.51 -18.34
CA ARG A 347 51.40 -26.28 -17.83
C ARG A 347 50.65 -25.04 -18.33
N GLY A 348 50.28 -25.04 -19.61
CA GLY A 348 49.48 -23.98 -20.23
C GLY A 348 48.09 -23.86 -19.60
N GLU A 349 47.42 -24.98 -19.30
CA GLU A 349 46.14 -24.97 -18.57
C GLU A 349 46.27 -24.37 -17.17
N ILE A 350 47.36 -24.69 -16.45
CA ILE A 350 47.65 -24.11 -15.13
C ILE A 350 47.84 -22.60 -15.23
N ASP A 351 48.64 -22.14 -16.20
CA ASP A 351 48.88 -20.70 -16.39
C ASP A 351 47.60 -19.95 -16.79
N ALA A 352 46.76 -20.54 -17.64
CA ALA A 352 45.48 -19.96 -18.05
C ALA A 352 44.49 -19.84 -16.88
N ARG A 353 44.67 -20.59 -15.79
CA ARG A 353 43.82 -20.54 -14.61
C ARG A 353 44.22 -19.47 -13.59
N GLU A 354 45.35 -18.78 -13.79
CA GLU A 354 45.87 -17.77 -12.87
C GLU A 354 44.85 -16.67 -12.56
N ASP A 355 44.13 -16.17 -13.57
CA ASP A 355 43.09 -15.14 -13.40
C ASP A 355 41.97 -15.61 -12.47
N SER A 356 41.67 -16.91 -12.46
CA SER A 356 40.64 -17.47 -11.58
C SER A 356 41.11 -17.55 -10.13
N PHE A 357 42.38 -17.88 -9.90
CA PHE A 357 42.99 -17.80 -8.57
C PHE A 357 43.01 -16.36 -8.07
N ALA A 358 43.39 -15.40 -8.92
CA ALA A 358 43.40 -13.99 -8.59
C ALA A 358 42.00 -13.50 -8.22
N ALA A 359 40.97 -13.86 -8.98
CA ALA A 359 39.58 -13.50 -8.69
C ALA A 359 39.09 -14.04 -7.34
N VAL A 360 39.42 -15.28 -6.98
CA VAL A 360 39.06 -15.85 -5.66
C VAL A 360 39.82 -15.17 -4.52
N ALA A 361 41.10 -14.86 -4.73
CA ALA A 361 41.90 -14.12 -3.76
C ALA A 361 41.35 -12.70 -3.54
N GLU A 362 40.99 -12.00 -4.61
CA GLU A 362 40.38 -10.66 -4.55
C GLU A 362 39.02 -10.68 -3.85
N ALA A 363 38.15 -11.64 -4.19
CA ALA A 363 36.86 -11.82 -3.53
C ALA A 363 37.03 -12.11 -2.03
N GLY A 364 37.98 -12.99 -1.66
CA GLY A 364 38.29 -13.28 -0.27
C GLY A 364 38.85 -12.07 0.47
N ASN A 365 39.81 -11.36 -0.10
CA ASN A 365 40.39 -10.15 0.51
C ASN A 365 39.33 -9.05 0.69
N SER A 366 38.43 -8.88 -0.28
CA SER A 366 37.31 -7.93 -0.18
C SER A 366 36.39 -8.25 1.00
N LEU A 367 36.16 -9.54 1.31
CA LEU A 367 35.41 -9.95 2.51
C LEU A 367 36.17 -9.59 3.80
N LEU A 368 37.49 -9.75 3.81
CA LEU A 368 38.33 -9.43 4.98
C LEU A 368 38.41 -7.92 5.24
N GLU A 369 38.54 -7.11 4.19
CA GLU A 369 38.57 -5.63 4.30
C GLU A 369 37.27 -5.06 4.87
N ARG A 370 36.17 -5.79 4.71
CA ARG A 370 34.84 -5.41 5.22
C ARG A 370 34.55 -5.97 6.61
N ASP A 371 35.53 -6.57 7.30
CA ASP A 371 35.37 -7.25 8.59
C ASP A 371 34.19 -8.23 8.58
N HIS A 372 34.06 -9.02 7.50
CA HIS A 372 32.95 -9.95 7.32
C HIS A 372 32.86 -10.97 8.47
N TYR A 373 31.66 -11.38 8.86
CA TYR A 373 31.44 -12.27 10.01
C TYR A 373 32.17 -13.62 9.91
N ALA A 374 32.43 -14.08 8.69
CA ALA A 374 33.16 -15.32 8.38
C ALA A 374 34.66 -15.09 8.07
N SER A 375 35.26 -13.99 8.54
CA SER A 375 36.65 -13.63 8.22
C SER A 375 37.66 -14.73 8.54
N ASP A 376 37.49 -15.46 9.63
CA ASP A 376 38.41 -16.54 10.00
C ASP A 376 38.34 -17.72 9.03
N GLU A 377 37.13 -18.11 8.61
CA GLU A 377 36.94 -19.14 7.58
C GLU A 377 37.54 -18.68 6.24
N VAL A 378 37.28 -17.44 5.82
CA VAL A 378 37.81 -16.88 4.57
C VAL A 378 39.34 -16.89 4.58
N LYS A 379 39.98 -16.46 5.68
CA LYS A 379 41.46 -16.52 5.84
C LYS A 379 41.98 -17.94 5.72
N GLU A 380 41.34 -18.91 6.37
CA GLU A 380 41.72 -20.31 6.29
C GLU A 380 41.65 -20.82 4.85
N LYS A 381 40.53 -20.59 4.15
CA LYS A 381 40.34 -21.02 2.76
C LYS A 381 41.33 -20.38 1.80
N LEU A 382 41.62 -19.08 1.95
CA LEU A 382 42.65 -18.40 1.15
C LEU A 382 44.04 -19.03 1.36
N ALA A 383 44.42 -19.29 2.61
CA ALA A 383 45.70 -19.92 2.92
C ALA A 383 45.80 -21.35 2.38
N MET A 384 44.72 -22.13 2.47
CA MET A 384 44.63 -23.46 1.88
C MET A 384 44.78 -23.42 0.36
N LEU A 385 44.03 -22.56 -0.32
CA LEU A 385 44.06 -22.45 -1.78
C LEU A 385 45.46 -22.06 -2.29
N GLU A 386 46.11 -21.12 -1.61
CA GLU A 386 47.48 -20.70 -1.95
C GLU A 386 48.50 -21.86 -1.77
N ASN A 387 48.34 -22.66 -0.72
CA ASN A 387 49.17 -23.85 -0.50
C ASN A 387 48.91 -24.93 -1.56
N ASP A 388 47.64 -25.20 -1.90
CA ASP A 388 47.25 -26.17 -2.92
C ASP A 388 47.77 -25.78 -4.30
N LYS A 389 47.68 -24.49 -4.64
CA LYS A 389 48.26 -23.91 -5.87
C LYS A 389 49.77 -24.12 -5.92
N LYS A 390 50.49 -23.78 -4.86
CA LYS A 390 51.96 -24.01 -4.77
C LYS A 390 52.30 -25.49 -4.92
N SER A 391 51.52 -26.37 -4.31
CA SER A 391 51.71 -27.81 -4.40
C SER A 391 51.50 -28.31 -5.83
N LEU A 392 50.46 -27.87 -6.53
CA LEU A 392 50.21 -28.23 -7.94
C LEU A 392 51.36 -27.78 -8.85
N ILE A 393 51.82 -26.53 -8.70
CA ILE A 393 52.94 -26.00 -9.49
C ILE A 393 54.22 -26.79 -9.20
N GLY A 394 54.47 -27.13 -7.93
CA GLY A 394 55.61 -27.96 -7.52
C GLY A 394 55.57 -29.38 -8.10
N GLU A 395 54.41 -30.04 -8.06
CA GLU A 395 54.19 -31.36 -8.66
C GLU A 395 54.38 -31.33 -10.18
N CYS A 396 53.82 -30.33 -10.85
CA CYS A 396 54.02 -30.09 -12.27
C CYS A 396 55.52 -29.95 -12.62
N GLY A 397 56.26 -29.14 -11.85
CA GLY A 397 57.70 -28.97 -12.03
C GLY A 397 58.50 -30.25 -11.76
N TYR A 398 58.11 -31.03 -10.75
CA TYR A 398 58.75 -32.31 -10.44
C TYR A 398 58.56 -33.33 -11.57
N ILE A 399 57.33 -33.46 -12.10
CA ILE A 399 57.03 -34.37 -13.21
C ILE A 399 57.77 -33.94 -14.48
N TYR A 400 57.87 -32.64 -14.76
CA TYR A 400 58.70 -32.12 -15.85
C TYR A 400 60.16 -32.61 -15.78
N LEU A 401 60.79 -32.44 -14.61
CA LEU A 401 62.17 -32.89 -14.37
C LEU A 401 62.30 -34.42 -14.52
N LYS A 402 61.30 -35.17 -14.05
CA LYS A 402 61.25 -36.63 -14.18
C LYS A 402 61.18 -37.08 -15.64
N ILE A 403 60.34 -36.42 -16.45
CA ILE A 403 60.24 -36.69 -17.90
C ILE A 403 61.57 -36.36 -18.59
N ILE A 404 62.16 -35.19 -18.34
CA ILE A 404 63.46 -34.81 -18.91
C ILE A 404 64.55 -35.83 -18.58
N HIS A 405 64.64 -36.24 -17.32
CA HIS A 405 65.65 -37.23 -16.90
C HIS A 405 65.44 -38.56 -17.62
N SER A 406 64.19 -39.01 -17.78
CA SER A 406 63.86 -40.20 -18.56
C SER A 406 64.26 -40.05 -20.04
N CYS A 407 64.00 -38.91 -20.68
CA CYS A 407 64.41 -38.61 -22.05
C CYS A 407 65.94 -38.68 -22.23
N LEU A 408 66.69 -38.11 -21.29
CA LEU A 408 68.15 -38.13 -21.34
C LEU A 408 68.71 -39.55 -21.18
N TYR A 409 68.10 -40.34 -20.29
CA TYR A 409 68.47 -41.74 -20.07
C TYR A 409 68.17 -42.63 -21.29
N THR A 410 66.99 -42.50 -21.90
CA THR A 410 66.64 -43.25 -23.12
C THR A 410 67.51 -42.87 -24.31
N LYS A 411 67.81 -41.57 -24.51
CA LYS A 411 68.74 -41.10 -25.56
C LYS A 411 70.15 -41.66 -25.36
N ALA A 412 70.65 -41.71 -24.13
CA ALA A 412 71.97 -42.26 -23.82
C ALA A 412 72.05 -43.78 -24.10
N LEU A 413 70.99 -44.54 -23.83
CA LEU A 413 70.92 -45.98 -24.10
C LEU A 413 70.80 -46.31 -25.59
N THR A 414 70.20 -45.44 -26.40
CA THR A 414 70.09 -45.64 -27.86
C THR A 414 71.35 -45.28 -28.65
N HIS A 415 72.34 -44.64 -28.02
CA HIS A 415 73.63 -44.25 -28.61
C HIS A 415 74.80 -45.19 -28.23
N VAL A 416 74.51 -46.29 -27.53
CA VAL A 416 75.40 -47.44 -27.31
C VAL A 416 74.96 -48.57 -28.23
#